data_AF-A0A2N7KJG9-F1
#
_entry.id   AF-A0A2N7KJG9-F1
#
_cell.length_a   1.000
_cell.length_b   1.000
_cell.length_c   1.000
_cell.angle_alpha   90.00
_cell.angle_beta   90.00
_cell.angle_gamma   90.00
#
_symmetry.space_group_name_H-M   'P 1'
#
loop_
_entity.id
_entity.type
_entity.pdbx_description
1 polymer ?
#
loop_
_entity_poly.entity_id
_entity_poly.type
_entity_poly.pdbx_seq_one_letter_code
_entity_poly.pdbx_strand_id
1 'polypeptide(L)' 'MPETYICRHVDSLVDIIETDVFCLKDVSIHCTFALLNEDKWLNAYFLRASRKNMKQISFSNSVIINLDDFLSGP' A
#
# COMPACT_ATOMS: atom_id res chain seq x y z
N MET A 1 -11.46 -14.53 -4.66
CA MET A 1 -11.44 -13.22 -5.32
C MET A 1 -10.44 -12.36 -4.57
N PRO A 2 -9.52 -11.63 -5.24
CA PRO A 2 -8.60 -10.76 -4.52
C PRO A 2 -9.40 -9.65 -3.82
N GLU A 3 -9.22 -9.54 -2.51
CA GLU A 3 -9.88 -8.52 -1.71
C GLU A 3 -9.19 -7.18 -1.95
N THR A 4 -9.97 -6.14 -2.24
CA THR A 4 -9.45 -4.78 -2.44
C THR A 4 -10.07 -3.85 -1.43
N TYR A 5 -9.26 -3.31 -0.52
CA TYR A 5 -9.69 -2.30 0.45
C TYR A 5 -9.58 -0.91 -0.16
N ILE A 6 -10.49 -0.01 0.24
CA ILE A 6 -10.50 1.38 -0.23
C ILE A 6 -10.07 2.28 0.92
N CYS A 7 -8.92 2.95 0.76
CA CYS A 7 -8.40 3.94 1.69
C CYS A 7 -8.73 5.35 1.21
N ARG A 8 -9.46 6.12 2.02
CA ARG A 8 -9.83 7.50 1.65
C ARG A 8 -8.84 8.55 2.10
N HIS A 9 -8.04 8.23 3.11
CA HIS A 9 -7.06 9.12 3.73
C HIS A 9 -5.73 8.41 3.89
N VAL A 10 -4.65 9.19 3.94
CA VAL A 10 -3.29 8.68 4.17
C VAL A 10 -3.20 7.95 5.50
N ASP A 11 -3.80 8.50 6.55
CA ASP A 11 -3.80 7.89 7.88
C ASP A 11 -4.45 6.50 7.87
N SER A 12 -5.55 6.31 7.11
CA SER A 12 -6.19 4.99 6.97
C SER A 12 -5.27 3.97 6.30
N LEU A 13 -4.48 4.39 5.31
CA LEU A 13 -3.49 3.52 4.67
C LEU A 13 -2.41 3.12 5.67
N VAL A 14 -1.90 4.09 6.43
CA VAL A 14 -0.89 3.87 7.47
C VAL A 14 -1.41 2.91 8.54
N ASP A 15 -2.59 3.18 9.10
CA ASP A 15 -3.21 2.36 10.13
C ASP A 15 -3.37 0.90 9.67
N ILE A 16 -3.86 0.68 8.44
CA ILE A 16 -4.05 -0.65 7.87
C ILE A 16 -2.72 -1.40 7.75
N ILE A 17 -1.66 -0.73 7.29
CA ILE A 17 -0.34 -1.33 7.11
C ILE A 17 0.32 -1.63 8.46
N GLU A 18 0.20 -0.72 9.42
CA GLU A 18 0.89 -0.84 10.71
C GLU A 18 0.24 -1.86 11.63
N THR A 19 -1.09 -1.87 11.69
CA THR A 19 -1.82 -2.79 12.56
C THR A 19 -1.73 -4.23 12.07
N ASP A 20 -1.64 -5.17 12.99
CA ASP A 20 -1.65 -6.61 12.71
C ASP A 20 -3.07 -7.20 12.77
N VAL A 21 -4.08 -6.35 12.93
CA VAL A 21 -5.50 -6.74 12.93
C VAL A 21 -5.97 -7.17 11.53
N PHE A 22 -5.38 -6.61 10.47
CA PHE A 22 -5.73 -6.97 9.09
C PHE A 22 -4.77 -8.03 8.54
N CYS A 23 -5.34 -9.10 7.98
CA CYS A 23 -4.58 -10.05 7.16
C CYS A 23 -4.37 -9.43 5.77
N LEU A 24 -3.17 -8.89 5.53
CA LEU A 24 -2.86 -8.21 4.26
C LEU A 24 -2.29 -9.13 3.18
N LYS A 25 -2.21 -10.44 3.42
CA LYS A 25 -1.67 -11.39 2.45
C LYS A 25 -2.54 -11.42 1.19
N ASP A 26 -1.93 -11.24 0.02
CA ASP A 26 -2.57 -11.23 -1.30
C ASP A 26 -3.64 -10.13 -1.49
N VAL A 27 -3.65 -9.13 -0.59
CA VAL A 27 -4.61 -8.02 -0.58
C VAL A 27 -4.13 -6.86 -1.46
N SER A 28 -5.06 -6.18 -2.12
CA SER A 28 -4.82 -4.90 -2.79
C SER A 28 -5.43 -3.74 -1.99
N ILE A 29 -4.81 -2.56 -2.02
CA ILE A 29 -5.43 -1.31 -1.54
C ILE A 29 -5.57 -0.32 -2.69
N HIS A 30 -6.72 0.33 -2.75
CA HIS A 30 -6.94 1.51 -3.58
C HIS A 30 -7.10 2.76 -2.71
N CYS A 31 -6.18 3.69 -2.87
CA CYS A 31 -6.17 5.00 -2.24
C CYS A 31 -6.92 5.99 -3.12
N THR A 32 -7.93 6.66 -2.58
CA THR A 32 -8.68 7.69 -3.32
C THR A 32 -7.98 9.05 -3.34
N PHE A 33 -6.75 9.12 -2.81
CA PHE A 33 -5.87 10.29 -2.84
C PHE A 33 -4.68 10.01 -3.76
N ALA A 34 -4.03 11.08 -4.22
CA ALA A 34 -2.85 10.99 -5.08
C ALA A 34 -1.60 10.72 -4.23
N LEU A 35 -0.68 9.91 -4.74
CA LEU A 35 0.68 9.84 -4.19
C LEU A 35 1.50 11.02 -4.74
N LEU A 36 2.00 11.88 -3.86
CA LEU A 36 2.81 13.03 -4.26
C LEU A 36 4.31 12.72 -4.06
N ASN A 37 5.18 13.38 -4.82
CA ASN A 37 6.63 13.19 -4.72
C ASN A 37 7.20 13.55 -3.33
N GLU A 38 6.50 14.36 -2.56
CA GLU A 38 6.85 14.75 -1.19
C GLU A 38 6.57 13.61 -0.18
N ASP A 39 5.80 12.60 -0.57
CA ASP A 39 5.40 11.48 0.29
C ASP A 39 6.47 10.36 0.37
N LYS A 40 7.76 10.69 0.21
CA LYS A 40 8.86 9.71 0.32
C LYS A 40 8.86 8.96 1.65
N TRP A 41 8.30 9.56 2.68
CA TRP A 41 8.13 8.95 4.00
C TRP A 41 7.22 7.70 3.96
N LEU A 42 6.30 7.59 2.98
CA LEU A 42 5.44 6.42 2.79
C LEU A 42 6.22 5.16 2.33
N ASN A 43 7.44 5.31 1.80
CA ASN A 43 8.25 4.17 1.34
C ASN A 43 8.51 3.15 2.46
N ALA A 44 8.69 3.60 3.71
CA ALA A 44 8.86 2.71 4.85
C ALA A 44 7.62 1.85 5.10
N TYR A 45 6.43 2.41 4.87
CA TYR A 45 5.15 1.71 4.99
C TYR A 45 4.95 0.74 3.83
N PHE A 46 5.32 1.10 2.60
CA PHE A 46 5.27 0.17 1.46
C PHE A 46 6.18 -1.04 1.67
N LEU A 47 7.39 -0.82 2.21
CA LEU A 47 8.28 -1.92 2.58
C LEU A 47 7.64 -2.85 3.62
N ARG A 48 6.96 -2.28 4.63
CA ARG A 48 6.23 -3.07 5.64
C ARG A 48 5.04 -3.82 5.04
N ALA A 49 4.26 -3.19 4.16
CA ALA A 49 3.16 -3.82 3.44
C ALA A 49 3.65 -5.01 2.59
N SER A 50 4.79 -4.85 1.90
CA SER A 50 5.43 -5.92 1.14
C SER A 50 5.85 -7.10 2.04
N ARG A 51 6.44 -6.84 3.20
CA ARG A 51 6.77 -7.89 4.19
C ARG A 51 5.53 -8.64 4.71
N LYS A 52 4.35 -8.02 4.67
CA LYS A 52 3.06 -8.64 4.99
C LYS A 52 2.46 -9.41 3.79
N ASN A 53 3.22 -9.59 2.70
CA ASN A 53 2.82 -10.23 1.45
C ASN A 53 1.57 -9.59 0.82
N MET A 54 1.44 -8.27 0.97
CA MET A 54 0.40 -7.52 0.30
C MET A 54 0.74 -7.38 -1.18
N LYS A 55 -0.27 -7.37 -2.05
CA LYS A 55 -0.08 -7.46 -3.50
C LYS A 55 0.28 -6.11 -4.13
N GLN A 56 -0.59 -5.11 -3.95
CA GLN A 56 -0.42 -3.80 -4.60
C GLN A 56 -1.14 -2.68 -3.86
N ILE A 57 -0.62 -1.46 -4.02
CA ILE A 57 -1.27 -0.21 -3.61
C ILE A 57 -1.45 0.66 -4.85
N SER A 58 -2.66 1.14 -5.09
CA SER A 58 -2.98 2.03 -6.22
C SER A 58 -3.51 3.36 -5.71
N PHE A 59 -3.30 4.44 -6.46
CA PHE A 59 -3.68 5.80 -6.08
C PHE A 59 -4.57 6.45 -7.15
N SER A 60 -5.26 7.53 -6.80
CA SER A 60 -6.18 8.22 -7.72
C SER A 60 -5.49 8.90 -8.90
N ASN A 61 -4.19 9.18 -8.79
CA ASN A 61 -3.33 9.71 -9.86
C ASN A 61 -2.70 8.61 -10.74
N SER A 62 -3.33 7.44 -10.81
CA SER A 62 -2.90 6.29 -11.63
C SER A 62 -1.53 5.70 -11.27
N VAL A 63 -0.93 6.12 -10.15
CA VAL A 63 0.26 5.46 -9.61
C VAL A 63 -0.14 4.10 -9.04
N ILE A 64 0.59 3.06 -9.43
CA ILE A 64 0.43 1.71 -8.94
C ILE A 64 1.78 1.22 -8.43
N ILE A 65 1.80 0.77 -7.19
CA ILE A 65 2.95 0.17 -6.54
C ILE A 65 2.64 -1.32 -6.37
N ASN A 66 3.31 -2.15 -7.16
CA ASN A 66 3.35 -3.59 -6.92
C ASN A 66 4.37 -3.84 -5.80
N LEU A 67 3.92 -4.49 -4.74
CA LEU A 67 4.72 -4.62 -3.52
C LEU A 67 5.72 -5.78 -3.61
N ASP A 68 5.49 -6.75 -4.47
CA ASP A 68 6.45 -7.83 -4.79
C ASP A 68 7.70 -7.26 -5.49
N ASP A 69 7.51 -6.27 -6.37
CA ASP A 69 8.61 -5.60 -7.08
C ASP A 69 9.41 -4.68 -6.14
N PHE A 70 8.79 -4.23 -5.03
CA PHE A 70 9.37 -3.25 -4.12
C PHE A 70 10.52 -3.80 -3.26
N LEU A 71 10.52 -5.11 -2.97
CA LEU A 71 11.63 -5.79 -2.27
C LEU A 71 12.76 -6.20 -3.21
N SER A 72 12.47 -6.26 -4.52
CA SER A 72 13.42 -6.77 -5.52
C SER A 72 14.52 -5.76 -5.83
N GLY A 73 14.30 -4.47 -5.55
CA GLY A 73 15.22 -3.39 -5.91
C GLY A 73 15.47 -3.29 -7.43
N PRO A 74 16.11 -2.22 -7.93
CA PRO A 74 16.92 -2.34 -9.14
C PRO A 74 18.11 -3.29 -8.93
#